data_AF-A0A1G2VGB6-F1
#
_entry.id   AF-A0A1G2VGB6-F1
#
_cell.length_a   1.000
_cell.length_b   1.000
_cell.length_c   1.000
_cell.angle_alpha   90.00
_cell.angle_beta   90.00
_cell.angle_gamma   90.00
#
_symmetry.space_group_name_H-M   'P 1'
#
loop_
_entity.id
_entity.type
_entity.pdbx_description
1 polymer ?
#
loop_
_entity_poly.entity_id
_entity_poly.type
_entity_poly.pdbx_seq_one_letter_code
_entity_poly.pdbx_strand_id
1 'polypeptide(L)' 'MSRVIRRHELNKVRARKAKLDELRVRYAATKGIADREKIIEKVGKIAPWLSKDAFLNLPADNKTA' A
#
# COMPACT_ATOMS: atom_id res chain seq x y z
N MET A 1 -23.92 -13.54 -2.71
CA MET A 1 -22.49 -13.86 -2.90
C MET A 1 -22.11 -15.05 -2.02
N SER A 2 -21.51 -16.10 -2.60
CA SER A 2 -21.00 -17.26 -1.85
C SER A 2 -19.94 -16.83 -0.83
N ARG A 3 -19.89 -17.48 0.35
CA ARG A 3 -18.87 -17.23 1.40
C ARG A 3 -17.44 -17.30 0.88
N VAL A 4 -17.19 -18.12 -0.15
CA VAL A 4 -15.85 -18.31 -0.74
C VAL A 4 -15.42 -17.07 -1.52
N ILE A 5 -16.32 -16.47 -2.32
CA ILE A 5 -16.07 -15.25 -3.09
C ILE A 5 -15.71 -14.10 -2.16
N ARG A 6 -16.51 -13.92 -1.09
CA ARG A 6 -16.26 -12.89 -0.06
C ARG A 6 -14.88 -13.06 0.61
N ARG A 7 -14.46 -14.30 0.88
CA ARG A 7 -13.15 -14.57 1.49
C ARG A 7 -11.99 -14.19 0.55
N HIS A 8 -12.11 -14.50 -0.75
CA HIS A 8 -11.09 -14.11 -1.72
C HIS A 8 -10.96 -12.60 -1.88
N GLU A 9 -12.09 -11.88 -1.92
CA GLU A 9 -12.10 -10.42 -1.97
C GLU A 9 -11.43 -9.81 -0.74
N LEU A 10 -11.79 -10.29 0.46
CA LEU A 10 -11.16 -9.85 1.71
C LEU A 10 -9.65 -10.11 1.73
N ASN A 11 -9.20 -11.26 1.23
CA ASN A 11 -7.79 -11.58 1.13
C ASN A 11 -7.06 -10.65 0.14
N LYS A 12 -7.66 -10.34 -1.02
CA LYS A 12 -7.09 -9.37 -1.96
C LYS A 12 -6.97 -7.98 -1.35
N VAL A 13 -7.98 -7.52 -0.62
CA VAL A 13 -7.96 -6.23 0.09
C VAL A 13 -6.84 -6.21 1.14
N ARG A 14 -6.72 -7.27 1.96
CA ARG A 14 -5.68 -7.39 2.97
C ARG A 14 -4.27 -7.40 2.37
N ALA A 15 -4.06 -8.20 1.32
CA ALA A 15 -2.77 -8.28 0.63
C ALA A 15 -2.38 -6.93 0.01
N ARG A 16 -3.34 -6.22 -0.60
CA ARG A 16 -3.11 -4.87 -1.13
C ARG A 16 -2.74 -3.88 -0.03
N LYS A 17 -3.47 -3.89 1.10
CA LYS A 17 -3.16 -3.04 2.25
C LYS A 17 -1.75 -3.30 2.78
N ALA A 18 -1.41 -4.56 3.04
CA ALA A 18 -0.07 -4.95 3.49
C ALA A 18 1.02 -4.48 2.52
N LYS A 19 0.77 -4.59 1.20
CA LYS A 19 1.74 -4.12 0.21
C LYS A 19 1.93 -2.61 0.22
N LEU A 20 0.85 -1.85 0.40
CA LEU A 20 0.93 -0.40 0.54
C LEU A 20 1.69 -0.01 1.81
N ASP A 21 1.49 -0.71 2.92
CA ASP A 21 2.22 -0.46 4.17
C ASP A 21 3.72 -0.75 4.02
N GLU A 22 4.11 -1.86 3.39
CA GLU A 22 5.51 -2.13 3.04
C GLU A 22 6.13 -1.00 2.21
N LEU A 23 5.38 -0.47 1.23
CA LEU A 23 5.86 0.62 0.38
C LEU A 23 5.99 1.93 1.16
N ARG A 24 5.13 2.20 2.15
CA ARG A 24 5.26 3.36 3.04
C ARG A 24 6.52 3.28 3.88
N VAL A 25 6.78 2.12 4.49
CA VAL A 25 8.00 1.88 5.28
C VAL A 25 9.23 2.10 4.42
N ARG A 26 9.25 1.54 3.19
CA ARG A 26 10.34 1.76 2.24
C ARG A 26 10.48 3.23 1.86
N TYR A 27 9.37 3.93 1.61
CA TYR A 27 9.39 5.36 1.25
C TYR A 27 10.03 6.19 2.36
N ALA A 28 9.66 5.93 3.62
CA ALA A 28 10.20 6.60 4.79
C ALA A 28 11.69 6.30 5.01
N ALA A 29 12.12 5.05 4.78
CA ALA A 29 13.52 4.65 4.94
C ALA A 29 14.44 5.16 3.81
N THR A 30 13.91 5.34 2.60
CA THR A 30 14.68 5.79 1.44
C THR A 30 15.02 7.28 1.56
N LYS A 31 16.31 7.62 1.38
CA LYS A 31 16.81 9.02 1.34
C LYS A 31 16.88 9.61 -0.07
N GLY A 32 16.98 8.77 -1.10
CA GLY A 32 17.08 9.20 -2.50
C GLY A 32 15.74 9.58 -3.13
N ILE A 33 15.70 10.71 -3.83
CA ILE A 33 14.48 11.22 -4.49
C ILE A 33 14.03 10.27 -5.62
N ALA A 34 14.95 9.81 -6.47
CA ALA A 34 14.65 8.90 -7.57
C ALA A 34 14.03 7.57 -7.08
N ASP A 35 14.50 7.03 -5.96
CA ASP A 35 13.96 5.78 -5.42
C ASP A 35 12.61 5.98 -4.72
N ARG A 36 12.37 7.15 -4.13
CA ARG A 36 11.04 7.56 -3.65
C ARG A 36 10.03 7.65 -4.80
N GLU A 37 10.43 8.19 -5.94
CA GLU A 37 9.57 8.26 -7.13
C GLU A 37 9.20 6.88 -7.67
N LYS A 38 10.15 5.94 -7.74
CA LYS A 38 9.86 4.53 -8.11
C LYS A 38 8.83 3.89 -7.17
N ILE A 39 8.90 4.19 -5.87
CA ILE A 39 7.93 3.69 -4.90
C ILE A 39 6.54 4.28 -5.19
N ILE A 40 6.44 5.58 -5.46
CA ILE A 40 5.18 6.25 -5.79
C ILE A 40 4.58 5.71 -7.09
N GLU A 41 5.40 5.49 -8.12
CA GLU A 41 4.96 4.90 -9.37
C GLU A 41 4.37 3.50 -9.14
N LYS A 42 5.04 2.71 -8.28
CA LYS A 42 4.55 1.38 -7.88
C LYS A 42 3.24 1.44 -7.12
N VAL A 43 3.04 2.44 -6.25
CA VAL A 43 1.77 2.68 -5.57
C VAL A 43 0.66 2.97 -6.58
N GLY A 44 0.92 3.83 -7.57
CA GLY A 44 -0.05 4.16 -8.63
C GLY A 44 -0.49 2.94 -9.45
N LYS A 45 0.43 1.99 -9.71
CA LYS A 45 0.10 0.72 -10.39
C LYS A 45 -0.76 -0.21 -9.52
N ILE A 46 -0.57 -0.22 -8.20
CA ILE A 46 -1.26 -1.12 -7.27
C ILE A 46 -2.64 -0.59 -6.86
N ALA A 47 -2.74 0.72 -6.64
CA ALA A 47 -3.93 1.41 -6.21
C ALA A 47 -4.11 2.71 -7.03
N PRO A 48 -4.60 2.63 -8.27
CA PRO A 48 -4.81 3.80 -9.12
C PRO A 48 -5.78 4.84 -8.54
N TRP A 49 -6.68 4.41 -7.66
CA TRP A 49 -7.62 5.29 -6.94
C TRP A 49 -6.98 6.00 -5.74
N LEU A 50 -5.76 5.65 -5.34
CA LEU A 50 -5.07 6.23 -4.20
C LEU A 50 -4.11 7.31 -4.70
N SER A 51 -4.40 8.58 -4.38
CA SER A 51 -3.50 9.67 -4.71
C SER A 51 -2.20 9.59 -3.89
N LYS A 52 -1.15 10.23 -4.42
CA LYS A 52 0.14 10.36 -3.73
C LYS A 52 -0.03 10.97 -2.33
N ASP A 53 -0.80 12.04 -2.21
CA ASP A 53 -0.97 12.73 -0.92
C ASP A 53 -1.74 11.86 0.08
N ALA A 54 -2.77 11.14 -0.38
CA ALA A 54 -3.48 10.18 0.45
C ALA A 54 -2.57 9.03 0.89
N PHE A 55 -1.66 8.57 0.02
CA PHE A 55 -0.70 7.53 0.37
C PHE A 55 0.27 7.98 1.47
N LEU A 56 0.74 9.24 1.41
CA LEU A 56 1.69 9.82 2.36
C LEU A 56 1.07 10.25 3.69
N ASN A 57 -0.20 10.68 3.68
CA ASN A 57 -0.92 11.09 4.89
C ASN A 57 -1.47 9.91 5.71
N LEU A 58 -1.55 8.71 5.12
CA LEU A 58 -1.97 7.52 5.83
C LEU A 58 -0.81 6.99 6.68
N PRO A 59 -1.01 6.73 7.98
CA PRO A 59 0.00 6.08 8.79
C PRO A 59 0.30 4.70 8.19
N ALA A 60 1.58 4.31 8.14
CA ALA A 60 1.91 2.91 8.01
C ALA A 60 1.39 2.24 9.27
N ASP A 61 0.32 1.44 9.15
CA ASP A 61 -0.24 0.70 10.27
C ASP A 61 0.83 -0.32 10.72
N ASN A 62 1.71 0.10 11.61
CA ASN A 62 2.57 -0.79 12.38
C ASN A 62 1.64 -1.59 13.29
N LYS A 63 1.14 -2.72 12.81
CA LYS A 63 0.60 -3.74 13.71
C LYS A 63 1.76 -4.33 14.50
N THR A 64 2.14 -3.62 15.57
CA THR A 64 2.76 -4.22 16.75
C THR A 64 1.62 -4.89 17.51
N ALA A 65 1.54 -6.23 17.41
CA ALA A 65 0.89 -7.20 18.30
C ALA A 65 0.43 -8.42 17.49
#